data_AF-A0A843IXS2-F1
#
_entry.id   AF-A0A843IXS2-F1
#
_cell.length_a   1.000
_cell.length_b   1.000
_cell.length_c   1.000
_cell.angle_alpha   90.00
_cell.angle_beta   90.00
_cell.angle_gamma   90.00
#
_symmetry.space_group_name_H-M   'P 1'
#
loop_
_entity.id
_entity.type
_entity.pdbx_description
1 polymer ?
#
loop_
_entity_poly.entity_id
_entity_poly.type
_entity_poly.pdbx_seq_one_letter_code
_entity_poly.pdbx_strand_id
1 'polypeptide(L)'
;AEGVEIRWKSAGEYLDYLFTYLVPSFSAVYTSMCQDLAYGRHSEIDSINGAVVRLGGIHGIKTPYNESICRLIRFIDGKNDAKKKESR
;
A
#
# COMPACT_ATOMS: atom_id res chain seq x y z
N ALA A 1 -16.18 3.47 10.52
CA ALA A 1 -17.08 3.81 9.40
C ALA A 1 -17.74 2.54 8.85
N GLU A 2 -16.97 1.49 8.57
CA GLU A 2 -17.49 0.18 8.10
C GLU A 2 -17.89 -0.81 9.22
N GLY A 3 -17.99 -0.37 10.48
CA GLY A 3 -18.29 -1.26 11.61
C GLY A 3 -17.21 -2.31 11.92
N VAL A 4 -16.04 -2.24 11.29
CA VAL A 4 -14.91 -3.15 11.54
C VAL A 4 -14.22 -2.80 12.85
N GLU A 5 -14.12 -3.77 13.75
CA GLU A 5 -13.29 -3.66 14.94
C GLU A 5 -11.82 -3.88 14.60
N ILE A 6 -10.99 -2.92 15.01
CA ILE A 6 -9.55 -2.96 14.83
C ILE A 6 -8.91 -3.24 16.20
N ARG A 7 -7.90 -4.11 16.24
CA ARG A 7 -7.28 -4.57 17.50
C ARG A 7 -6.62 -3.43 18.30
N TRP A 8 -6.18 -2.35 17.64
CA TRP A 8 -5.41 -1.27 18.25
C TRP A 8 -6.33 -0.11 18.61
N LYS A 9 -6.22 0.39 19.84
CA LYS A 9 -7.07 1.48 20.37
C LYS A 9 -6.66 2.85 19.83
N SER A 10 -5.44 2.97 19.33
CA SER A 10 -4.91 4.19 18.74
C SER A 10 -3.88 3.91 17.66
N ALA A 11 -3.61 4.91 16.82
CA ALA A 11 -2.49 4.85 15.87
C ALA A 11 -1.15 4.68 16.59
N GLY A 12 -0.97 5.32 17.75
CA GLY A 12 0.27 5.22 18.54
C GLY A 12 0.56 3.78 19.00
N GLU A 13 -0.47 3.06 19.46
CA GLU A 13 -0.34 1.65 19.86
C GLU A 13 0.06 0.75 18.68
N TYR A 14 -0.51 0.99 17.50
CA TYR A 14 -0.09 0.28 16.29
C TYR A 14 1.34 0.62 15.88
N LEU A 15 1.73 1.89 15.92
CA LEU A 15 3.08 2.33 15.56
C LEU A 15 4.12 1.74 16.51
N ASP A 16 3.83 1.69 17.81
CA ASP A 16 4.72 1.09 18.79
C ASP A 16 4.93 -0.40 18.47
N TYR A 17 3.86 -1.16 18.22
CA TYR A 17 3.96 -2.55 17.78
C TYR A 17 4.68 -2.72 16.42
N LEU A 18 4.41 -1.83 15.46
CA LEU A 18 5.03 -1.84 14.14
C LEU A 18 6.56 -1.69 14.27
N PHE A 19 7.03 -0.69 15.01
CA PHE A 19 8.46 -0.38 15.11
C PHE A 19 9.21 -1.29 16.09
N THR A 20 8.58 -1.75 17.16
CA THR A 20 9.25 -2.60 18.16
C THR A 20 9.25 -4.08 17.79
N TYR A 21 8.23 -4.56 17.06
CA TYR A 21 8.07 -5.97 16.76
C TYR A 21 8.10 -6.27 15.26
N LEU A 22 7.20 -5.68 14.46
CA LEU A 22 7.05 -6.07 13.05
C LEU A 22 8.27 -5.69 12.21
N VAL A 23 8.73 -4.44 12.24
CA VAL A 23 9.85 -3.97 11.42
C VAL A 23 11.14 -4.76 11.72
N PRO A 24 11.56 -4.98 12.98
CA PRO A 24 12.69 -5.85 13.28
C PRO A 24 12.50 -7.30 12.81
N SER A 25 11.32 -7.88 13.06
CA SER A 25 11.02 -9.28 12.75
C SER A 25 11.02 -9.58 11.25
N PHE A 26 10.72 -8.58 10.42
CA PHE A 26 10.66 -8.69 8.96
C PHE A 26 11.78 -7.89 8.26
N SER A 27 12.84 -7.53 8.98
CA SER A 27 13.91 -6.64 8.48
C SER A 27 14.63 -7.14 7.22
N ALA A 28 14.69 -8.45 7.02
CA ALA A 28 15.32 -9.07 5.84
C ALA A 28 14.32 -9.45 4.72
N VAL A 29 13.02 -9.20 4.92
CA VAL A 29 11.96 -9.68 4.03
C VAL A 29 11.46 -8.54 3.13
N TYR A 30 11.46 -8.79 1.81
CA TYR A 30 10.83 -7.91 0.85
C TYR A 30 9.35 -8.26 0.67
N THR A 31 8.49 -7.25 0.62
CA THR A 31 7.05 -7.44 0.39
C THR A 31 6.77 -7.95 -1.02
N SER A 32 5.66 -8.67 -1.20
CA SER A 32 5.21 -9.14 -2.52
C SER A 32 5.11 -7.99 -3.52
N MET A 33 4.53 -6.86 -3.10
CA MET A 33 4.44 -5.66 -3.93
C MET A 33 5.82 -5.14 -4.37
N CYS A 34 6.83 -5.15 -3.49
CA CYS A 34 8.20 -4.78 -3.86
C CYS A 34 8.77 -5.73 -4.93
N GLN A 35 8.54 -7.03 -4.78
CA GLN A 35 8.96 -8.03 -5.76
C GLN A 35 8.23 -7.86 -7.10
N ASP A 36 6.92 -7.59 -7.08
CA ASP A 36 6.15 -7.35 -8.29
C ASP A 36 6.71 -6.16 -9.07
N LEU A 37 7.00 -5.06 -8.39
CA LEU A 37 7.62 -3.89 -9.01
C LEU A 37 9.02 -4.21 -9.57
N ALA A 38 9.82 -5.00 -8.85
CA ALA A 38 11.14 -5.42 -9.30
C ALA A 38 11.10 -6.30 -10.55
N TYR A 39 10.10 -7.19 -10.64
CA TYR A 39 9.87 -8.06 -11.80
C TYR A 39 9.01 -7.40 -12.90
N GLY A 40 8.65 -6.14 -12.74
CA GLY A 40 7.78 -5.43 -13.67
C GLY A 40 6.37 -6.01 -13.76
N ARG A 41 5.89 -6.75 -12.76
CA ARG A 41 4.50 -7.19 -12.65
C ARG A 41 3.64 -6.05 -12.11
N HIS A 42 2.35 -6.11 -12.41
CA HIS A 42 1.41 -5.11 -11.92
C HIS A 42 1.17 -5.33 -10.42
N SER A 43 1.21 -4.26 -9.63
CA SER A 43 1.01 -4.35 -8.19
C SER A 43 -0.47 -4.50 -7.79
N GLU A 44 -0.70 -4.91 -6.53
CA GLU A 44 -2.03 -4.96 -5.90
C GLU A 44 -2.43 -3.62 -5.21
N ILE A 45 -1.78 -2.50 -5.56
CA ILE A 45 -1.95 -1.22 -4.85
C ILE A 45 -3.41 -0.75 -4.75
N ASP A 46 -4.20 -0.98 -5.80
CA ASP A 46 -5.59 -0.53 -5.86
C ASP A 46 -6.52 -1.35 -4.97
N SER A 47 -6.18 -2.63 -4.73
CA SER A 47 -6.92 -3.53 -3.86
C SER A 47 -6.64 -3.24 -2.39
N ILE A 48 -5.43 -2.76 -2.06
CA ILE A 48 -4.99 -2.49 -0.69
C ILE A 48 -5.23 -1.01 -0.35
N ASN A 49 -4.32 -0.12 -0.74
CA ASN A 49 -4.39 1.30 -0.40
C ASN A 49 -5.50 2.01 -1.20
N GLY A 50 -5.74 1.61 -2.45
CA GLY A 50 -6.81 2.17 -3.27
C GLY A 50 -8.20 1.89 -2.69
N ALA A 51 -8.40 0.74 -2.03
CA ALA A 51 -9.63 0.46 -1.30
C ALA A 51 -9.83 1.40 -0.12
N VAL A 52 -8.77 1.70 0.64
CA VAL A 52 -8.81 2.67 1.75
C VAL A 52 -9.17 4.07 1.24
N VAL A 53 -8.59 4.50 0.11
CA VAL A 53 -8.92 5.82 -0.50
C VAL A 53 -10.39 5.89 -0.90
N ARG A 54 -10.90 4.85 -1.56
CA ARG A 54 -12.30 4.77 -1.98
C ARG A 54 -13.25 4.82 -0.79
N LEU A 55 -12.99 4.03 0.25
CA LEU A 55 -13.80 4.02 1.47
C LEU A 55 -13.72 5.37 2.20
N GLY A 56 -12.52 5.96 2.29
CA GLY A 56 -12.34 7.31 2.85
C GLY A 56 -13.21 8.34 2.14
N GLY A 57 -13.25 8.31 0.80
CA GLY A 57 -14.11 9.18 0.00
C GLY A 57 -15.60 9.01 0.29
N ILE A 58 -16.09 7.77 0.41
CA ILE A 58 -17.50 7.47 0.75
C ILE A 58 -17.88 8.08 2.10
N HIS A 59 -16.96 8.04 3.08
CA HIS A 59 -17.21 8.51 4.45
C HIS A 59 -16.76 9.94 4.72
N GLY A 60 -16.27 10.66 3.71
CA GLY A 60 -15.70 12.02 3.89
C GLY A 60 -14.43 12.06 4.74
N ILE A 61 -13.73 10.94 4.90
CA ILE A 61 -12.47 10.83 5.65
C ILE A 61 -11.30 11.02 4.68
N LYS A 62 -10.48 12.04 4.92
CA LYS A 62 -9.28 12.29 4.12
C LYS A 62 -8.25 11.18 4.32
N THR A 63 -7.69 10.67 3.22
CA THR A 63 -6.67 9.59 3.25
C THR A 63 -5.39 10.00 2.50
N PRO A 64 -4.80 11.17 2.82
CA PRO A 64 -3.77 11.80 1.99
C PRO A 64 -2.53 10.94 1.77
N TYR A 65 -2.14 10.13 2.77
CA TYR A 65 -1.00 9.23 2.67
C TYR A 65 -1.29 8.05 1.74
N ASN A 66 -2.47 7.43 1.83
CA ASN A 66 -2.87 6.36 0.92
C ASN A 66 -2.99 6.88 -0.51
N GLU A 67 -3.58 8.07 -0.71
CA GLU A 67 -3.65 8.70 -2.03
C GLU A 67 -2.26 8.93 -2.64
N SER A 68 -1.32 9.43 -1.84
CA SER A 68 0.05 9.69 -2.27
C SER A 68 0.77 8.40 -2.65
N ILE A 69 0.69 7.36 -1.80
CA ILE A 69 1.30 6.06 -2.07
C ILE A 69 0.69 5.43 -3.34
N CYS A 70 -0.64 5.45 -3.49
CA CYS A 70 -1.31 4.96 -4.69
C CYS A 70 -0.80 5.64 -5.96
N ARG A 71 -0.65 6.97 -5.95
CA ARG A 71 -0.14 7.72 -7.11
C ARG A 71 1.29 7.31 -7.47
N LEU A 72 2.16 7.15 -6.48
CA LEU A 72 3.55 6.75 -6.69
C LEU A 72 3.65 5.35 -7.28
N ILE A 73 2.93 4.37 -6.73
CA ILE A 73 3.02 2.99 -7.21
C ILE A 73 2.39 2.84 -8.60
N ARG A 74 1.23 3.47 -8.88
CA ARG A 74 0.63 3.49 -10.22
C ARG A 74 1.57 4.10 -11.27
N PHE A 75 2.35 5.11 -10.89
CA PHE A 75 3.35 5.68 -11.79
C PHE A 75 4.46 4.66 -12.14
N ILE A 76 4.90 3.86 -11.17
CA ILE A 76 5.89 2.80 -11.40
C ILE A 76 5.29 1.68 -12.26
N ASP A 77 4.06 1.23 -11.97
CA ASP A 77 3.35 0.22 -12.77
C ASP A 77 3.19 0.68 -14.23
N GLY A 78 2.76 1.93 -14.46
CA GLY A 78 2.64 2.50 -15.80
C GLY A 78 3.97 2.54 -16.58
N LYS A 79 5.10 2.78 -15.89
CA LYS A 79 6.44 2.68 -16.50
C LYS A 79 6.79 1.24 -16.87
N ASN A 80 6.40 0.26 -16.07
CA ASN A 80 6.63 -1.16 -16.35
C ASN A 80 5.80 -1.63 -17.56
N ASP A 81 4.57 -1.16 -17.70
CA ASP A 81 3.71 -1.45 -18.85
C ASP A 81 4.26 -0.85 -20.15
N ALA A 82 4.80 0.38 -20.10
CA ALA A 82 5.45 1.00 -21.26
C ALA A 82 6.66 0.17 -21.73
N LYS A 83 7.56 -0.21 -20.80
CA LYS A 83 8.73 -1.05 -21.12
C LYS A 83 8.35 -2.39 -21.74
N LYS A 84 7.28 -3.04 -21.26
CA LYS A 84 6.79 -4.31 -21.83
C LYS A 84 6.29 -4.16 -23.27
N LYS A 85 5.72 -3.01 -23.63
CA LYS A 85 5.25 -2.72 -24.99
C LYS A 85 6.40 -2.49 -25.96
N GLU A 86 7.49 -1.87 -25.52
CA GLU A 86 8.68 -1.61 -26.35
C GLU A 86 9.49 -2.87 -26.67
N SER A 87 9.44 -3.88 -25.79
CA SER A 87 10.14 -5.16 -25.98
C SER A 87 9.36 -6.20 -26.79
N ARG A 88 8.18 -5.86 -27.32
CA ARG A 88 7.34 -6.72 -28.17
C ARG A 88 7.38 -6.25 -29.61
#